data_AF-A0A7G9ZDD5-F1
#
_entry.id   AF-A0A7G9ZDD5-F1
#
_cell.length_a   1.000
_cell.length_b   1.000
_cell.length_c   1.000
_cell.angle_alpha   90.00
_cell.angle_beta   90.00
_cell.angle_gamma   90.00
#
_symmetry.space_group_name_H-M   'P 1'
#
loop_
_entity.id
_entity.type
_entity.pdbx_description
1 polymer ?
#
loop_
_entity_poly.entity_id
_entity_poly.type
_entity_poly.pdbx_seq_one_letter_code
_entity_poly.pdbx_strand_id
1 'polypeptide(L)'
;MKKRDIALIVAVAIVAFGILPICAQGDLQRSGEEPDLIITEIKAYHNNTDCPAWFNLSNEIDVTVKNNGSTPAKASNLSLYIDDDFFGRVPVSSLAAGANETVTFENWKPIGDDCLKTTDNICYFNWSFRDYNVTAVADCDNEVAETNETNNEMLVLDPEKTRACYNGYMADEPLENVAHGTLHGALLFTTGDGVYSCLYSVGDTQVTNYDISLPETATVILADLNVYYKMTEPFEACPEMEVSIENRTGTYVLPLERAYNDMNCTCPGASRVSAWGNYVYNLTGYITGSGTYTVTVKNKCTEKSKCFCTAAPGIALVYEE
;
A
#
# COMPACT_ATOMS: atom_id res chain seq x y z
N MET A 1 -23.69 -23.52 -75.28
CA MET A 1 -24.72 -24.06 -74.37
C MET A 1 -24.90 -23.10 -73.19
N LYS A 2 -26.03 -22.39 -73.17
CA LYS A 2 -26.50 -21.55 -72.06
C LYS A 2 -27.26 -22.42 -71.04
N LYS A 3 -27.11 -22.15 -69.75
CA LYS A 3 -28.14 -22.27 -68.69
C LYS A 3 -27.63 -21.42 -67.51
N ARG A 4 -28.06 -20.17 -67.34
CA ARG A 4 -29.31 -19.63 -66.74
C ARG A 4 -29.41 -19.84 -65.23
N ASP A 5 -29.51 -18.67 -64.58
CA ASP A 5 -29.73 -18.33 -63.18
C ASP A 5 -30.92 -19.05 -62.54
N ILE A 6 -30.87 -19.27 -61.22
CA ILE A 6 -32.01 -19.07 -60.32
C ILE A 6 -31.49 -18.57 -58.95
N ALA A 7 -31.87 -17.34 -58.61
CA ALA A 7 -31.79 -16.77 -57.26
C ALA A 7 -32.89 -17.38 -56.37
N LEU A 8 -32.54 -17.80 -55.17
CA LEU A 8 -33.52 -18.28 -54.17
C LEU A 8 -33.93 -17.12 -53.27
N ILE A 9 -35.20 -16.72 -53.41
CA ILE A 9 -35.91 -15.77 -52.55
C ILE A 9 -36.32 -16.51 -51.28
N VAL A 10 -35.93 -16.02 -50.10
CA VAL A 10 -36.52 -16.46 -48.82
C VAL A 10 -37.55 -15.42 -48.40
N ALA A 11 -38.81 -15.88 -48.34
CA ALA A 11 -39.98 -15.10 -47.99
C ALA A 11 -40.04 -14.84 -46.47
N VAL A 12 -40.27 -13.59 -46.09
CA VAL A 12 -40.64 -13.18 -44.73
C VAL A 12 -42.14 -13.44 -44.55
N ALA A 13 -42.49 -14.37 -43.67
CA ALA A 13 -43.87 -14.59 -43.26
C ALA A 13 -44.24 -13.60 -42.15
N ILE A 14 -45.02 -12.58 -42.51
CA ILE A 14 -45.70 -11.70 -41.54
C ILE A 14 -46.96 -12.45 -41.09
N VAL A 15 -46.94 -12.97 -39.87
CA VAL A 15 -48.14 -13.50 -39.21
C VAL A 15 -48.83 -12.33 -38.52
N ALA A 16 -49.90 -11.84 -39.15
CA ALA A 16 -50.85 -10.92 -38.53
C ALA A 16 -51.79 -11.74 -37.62
N PHE A 17 -51.60 -11.63 -36.30
CA PHE A 17 -52.62 -12.03 -35.33
C PHE A 17 -53.41 -10.80 -34.89
N GLY A 18 -54.72 -10.91 -35.03
CA GLY A 18 -55.68 -9.84 -34.76
C GLY A 18 -55.67 -9.41 -33.29
N ILE A 19 -55.67 -8.10 -33.10
CA ILE A 19 -55.87 -7.46 -31.80
C ILE A 19 -57.36 -7.56 -31.49
N LEU A 20 -57.72 -8.46 -30.57
CA LEU A 20 -58.96 -8.34 -29.79
C LEU A 20 -58.72 -7.30 -28.68
N PRO A 21 -59.70 -6.45 -28.33
CA PRO A 21 -59.57 -5.55 -27.21
C PRO A 21 -59.68 -6.38 -25.93
N ILE A 22 -58.54 -6.79 -25.38
CA ILE A 22 -58.49 -7.22 -23.99
C ILE A 22 -58.61 -5.95 -23.18
N CYS A 23 -59.78 -5.78 -22.56
CA CYS A 23 -60.00 -4.81 -21.51
C CYS A 23 -58.81 -4.88 -20.54
N ALA A 24 -58.09 -3.77 -20.43
CA ALA A 24 -57.23 -3.48 -19.31
C ALA A 24 -58.05 -3.67 -18.03
N GLN A 25 -57.95 -4.84 -17.42
CA GLN A 25 -58.01 -4.91 -15.97
C GLN A 25 -56.73 -4.24 -15.54
N GLY A 26 -56.86 -2.96 -15.17
CA GLY A 26 -55.82 -2.31 -14.40
C GLY A 26 -55.58 -3.18 -13.18
N ASP A 27 -54.40 -3.81 -13.14
CA ASP A 27 -53.75 -3.95 -11.85
C ASP A 27 -53.55 -2.52 -11.37
N LEU A 28 -54.46 -2.12 -10.49
CA LEU A 28 -54.26 -1.03 -9.58
C LEU A 28 -52.86 -1.21 -9.01
N GLN A 29 -51.93 -0.35 -9.43
CA GLN A 29 -50.75 -0.04 -8.68
C GLN A 29 -51.27 0.29 -7.28
N ARG A 30 -51.20 -0.69 -6.38
CA ARG A 30 -51.38 -0.46 -4.96
C ARG A 30 -50.26 0.53 -4.66
N SER A 31 -50.57 1.81 -4.49
CA SER A 31 -49.66 2.73 -3.81
C SER A 31 -49.64 2.25 -2.37
N GLY A 32 -48.95 1.14 -2.15
CA GLY A 32 -48.85 0.48 -0.87
C GLY A 32 -48.07 1.43 0.03
N GLU A 33 -48.71 1.83 1.12
CA GLU A 33 -48.02 2.42 2.26
C GLU A 33 -47.08 1.36 2.86
N GLU A 34 -45.96 1.09 2.20
CA GLU A 34 -44.97 0.07 2.56
C GLU A 34 -43.58 0.73 2.64
N PRO A 35 -42.64 0.16 3.42
CA PRO A 35 -41.24 0.57 3.44
C PRO A 35 -40.56 0.25 2.09
N ASP A 36 -39.38 0.85 1.86
CA ASP A 36 -38.54 0.64 0.67
C ASP A 36 -37.08 0.85 1.09
N LEU A 37 -36.40 -0.20 1.52
CA LEU A 37 -35.02 -0.22 1.96
C LEU A 37 -34.10 -0.26 0.76
N ILE A 38 -33.32 0.80 0.63
CA ILE A 38 -32.28 0.91 -0.40
C ILE A 38 -30.93 1.17 0.27
N ILE A 39 -29.86 0.72 -0.36
CA ILE A 39 -28.51 1.13 0.03
C ILE A 39 -28.16 2.39 -0.76
N THR A 40 -27.69 3.42 -0.05
CA THR A 40 -27.32 4.71 -0.66
C THR A 40 -25.82 4.93 -0.73
N GLU A 41 -25.05 4.23 0.12
CA GLU A 41 -23.60 4.39 0.18
C GLU A 41 -22.93 3.13 0.71
N ILE A 42 -21.76 2.80 0.13
CA ILE A 42 -20.80 1.83 0.63
C ILE A 42 -19.44 2.52 0.56
N LYS A 43 -18.68 2.51 1.66
CA LYS A 43 -17.36 3.14 1.71
C LYS A 43 -16.42 2.35 2.61
N ALA A 44 -15.29 1.93 2.05
CA ALA A 44 -14.23 1.24 2.78
C ALA A 44 -13.10 2.22 3.15
N TYR A 45 -12.57 2.10 4.36
CA TYR A 45 -11.55 3.00 4.89
C TYR A 45 -10.76 2.35 6.02
N HIS A 46 -9.70 3.03 6.47
CA HIS A 46 -8.94 2.64 7.65
C HIS A 46 -8.97 3.74 8.71
N ASN A 47 -9.62 3.49 9.86
CA ASN A 47 -9.77 4.38 11.03
C ASN A 47 -10.45 5.75 10.78
N ASN A 48 -10.29 6.33 9.59
CA ASN A 48 -10.83 7.61 9.17
C ASN A 48 -11.35 7.46 7.73
N THR A 49 -12.58 7.90 7.49
CA THR A 49 -13.24 7.83 6.18
C THR A 49 -12.51 8.58 5.07
N ASP A 50 -11.58 9.49 5.38
CA ASP A 50 -10.75 10.17 4.39
C ASP A 50 -9.48 9.38 4.01
N CYS A 51 -9.22 8.27 4.71
CA CYS A 51 -8.13 7.36 4.40
C CYS A 51 -8.65 6.18 3.58
N PRO A 52 -7.94 5.76 2.52
CA PRO A 52 -8.27 4.52 1.84
C PRO A 52 -8.08 3.33 2.79
N ALA A 53 -8.63 2.18 2.43
CA ALA A 53 -8.32 0.95 3.12
C ALA A 53 -6.87 0.54 2.89
N TRP A 54 -6.26 -0.09 3.89
CA TRP A 54 -4.87 -0.55 3.83
C TRP A 54 -4.76 -2.07 3.83
N PHE A 55 -3.86 -2.58 3.00
CA PHE A 55 -3.45 -3.97 3.07
C PHE A 55 -2.83 -4.32 4.42
N ASN A 56 -3.00 -5.57 4.82
CA ASN A 56 -2.41 -6.18 6.02
C ASN A 56 -2.83 -5.56 7.35
N LEU A 57 -3.73 -4.56 7.33
CA LEU A 57 -4.37 -3.93 8.48
C LEU A 57 -5.85 -4.29 8.54
N SER A 58 -6.44 -4.10 9.72
CA SER A 58 -7.90 -4.12 9.87
C SER A 58 -8.48 -2.84 9.30
N ASN A 59 -9.56 -2.96 8.54
CA ASN A 59 -10.28 -1.85 7.91
C ASN A 59 -11.77 -1.95 8.23
N GLU A 60 -12.46 -0.85 7.99
CA GLU A 60 -13.88 -0.66 8.17
C GLU A 60 -14.59 -0.51 6.82
N ILE A 61 -15.82 -1.01 6.73
CA ILE A 61 -16.71 -0.79 5.59
C ILE A 61 -18.04 -0.26 6.14
N ASP A 62 -18.32 1.01 5.88
CA ASP A 62 -19.60 1.62 6.20
C ASP A 62 -20.59 1.38 5.08
N VAL A 63 -21.81 0.97 5.44
CA VAL A 63 -22.93 0.83 4.54
C VAL A 63 -24.12 1.63 5.07
N THR A 64 -24.62 2.55 4.26
CA THR A 64 -25.77 3.39 4.61
C THR A 64 -27.04 2.83 3.97
N VAL A 65 -27.96 2.40 4.82
CA VAL A 65 -29.31 1.92 4.44
C VAL A 65 -30.30 3.05 4.66
N LYS A 66 -31.20 3.27 3.70
CA LYS A 66 -32.26 4.28 3.77
C LYS A 66 -33.60 3.62 3.54
N ASN A 67 -34.57 3.95 4.38
CA ASN A 67 -35.97 3.69 4.07
C ASN A 67 -36.51 4.82 3.18
N ASN A 68 -36.57 4.58 1.88
CA ASN A 68 -37.10 5.45 0.85
C ASN A 68 -38.64 5.32 0.69
N GLY A 69 -39.26 4.46 1.48
CA GLY A 69 -40.69 4.16 1.45
C GLY A 69 -41.51 5.18 2.24
N SER A 70 -42.82 4.92 2.31
CA SER A 70 -43.77 5.84 2.95
C SER A 70 -44.18 5.42 4.36
N THR A 71 -43.84 4.20 4.79
CA THR A 71 -44.09 3.70 6.15
C THR A 71 -42.81 3.22 6.83
N PRO A 72 -42.80 3.11 8.17
CA PRO A 72 -41.65 2.61 8.90
C PRO A 72 -41.30 1.15 8.55
N ALA A 73 -40.02 0.89 8.31
CA ALA A 73 -39.46 -0.45 8.21
C ALA A 73 -39.20 -1.03 9.60
N LYS A 74 -39.42 -2.34 9.77
CA LYS A 74 -39.00 -3.06 10.98
C LYS A 74 -37.49 -3.26 10.95
N ALA A 75 -36.92 -3.70 12.07
CA ALA A 75 -35.54 -4.14 12.10
C ALA A 75 -35.35 -5.33 11.15
N SER A 76 -34.21 -5.36 10.46
CA SER A 76 -33.84 -6.39 9.48
C SER A 76 -32.32 -6.62 9.51
N ASN A 77 -31.80 -7.45 8.60
CA ASN A 77 -30.37 -7.72 8.50
C ASN A 77 -29.79 -7.22 7.18
N LEU A 78 -28.59 -6.67 7.25
CA LEU A 78 -27.78 -6.31 6.08
C LEU A 78 -26.66 -7.35 5.91
N SER A 79 -26.50 -7.88 4.70
CA SER A 79 -25.34 -8.72 4.34
C SER A 79 -24.36 -7.96 3.46
N LEU A 80 -23.07 -8.20 3.64
CA LEU A 80 -21.97 -7.66 2.83
C LEU A 80 -21.21 -8.81 2.15
N TYR A 81 -20.87 -8.59 0.89
CA TYR A 81 -20.07 -9.49 0.06
C TYR A 81 -18.91 -8.71 -0.54
N ILE A 82 -17.74 -9.33 -0.60
CA ILE A 82 -16.53 -8.77 -1.16
C ILE A 82 -16.04 -9.74 -2.23
N ASP A 83 -16.01 -9.29 -3.49
CA ASP A 83 -15.76 -10.12 -4.67
C ASP A 83 -16.63 -11.38 -4.72
N ASP A 84 -17.94 -11.18 -4.48
CA ASP A 84 -18.97 -12.22 -4.42
C ASP A 84 -18.86 -13.18 -3.21
N ASP A 85 -17.81 -13.09 -2.40
CA ASP A 85 -17.67 -13.87 -1.17
C ASP A 85 -18.39 -13.21 -0.01
N PHE A 86 -19.21 -13.97 0.73
CA PHE A 86 -19.90 -13.47 1.92
C PHE A 86 -18.89 -13.05 2.99
N PHE A 87 -18.90 -11.76 3.34
CA PHE A 87 -18.04 -11.19 4.36
C PHE A 87 -18.69 -11.27 5.75
N GLY A 88 -19.94 -10.83 5.84
CA GLY A 88 -20.63 -10.79 7.11
C GLY A 88 -22.05 -10.29 7.02
N ARG A 89 -22.71 -10.32 8.18
CA ARG A 89 -24.08 -9.85 8.37
C ARG A 89 -24.17 -9.03 9.65
N VAL A 90 -24.86 -7.90 9.59
CA VAL A 90 -25.10 -7.00 10.73
C VAL A 90 -26.58 -6.65 10.83
N PRO A 91 -27.13 -6.50 12.05
CA PRO A 91 -28.50 -6.04 12.23
C PRO A 91 -28.63 -4.56 11.87
N VAL A 92 -29.77 -4.19 11.31
CA VAL A 92 -30.21 -2.81 11.06
C VAL A 92 -31.43 -2.55 11.92
N SER A 93 -31.47 -1.41 12.60
CA SER A 93 -32.58 -1.02 13.47
C SER A 93 -33.83 -0.72 12.66
N SER A 94 -34.99 -0.58 13.32
CA SER A 94 -36.19 -0.11 12.62
C SER A 94 -35.99 1.31 12.07
N LEU A 95 -36.31 1.52 10.79
CA LEU A 95 -36.12 2.80 10.11
C LEU A 95 -37.46 3.48 9.83
N ALA A 96 -37.65 4.70 10.35
CA ALA A 96 -38.79 5.53 9.98
C ALA A 96 -38.77 5.87 8.48
N ALA A 97 -39.93 6.21 7.91
CA ALA A 97 -40.01 6.66 6.52
C ALA A 97 -39.08 7.85 6.27
N GLY A 98 -38.23 7.75 5.24
CA GLY A 98 -37.23 8.74 4.89
C GLY A 98 -35.94 8.73 5.73
N ALA A 99 -35.87 7.94 6.81
CA ALA A 99 -34.69 7.85 7.66
C ALA A 99 -33.60 6.95 7.06
N ASN A 100 -32.37 7.12 7.53
CA ASN A 100 -31.24 6.26 7.21
C ASN A 100 -30.47 5.83 8.48
N GLU A 101 -29.73 4.74 8.34
CA GLU A 101 -28.79 4.24 9.34
C GLU A 101 -27.53 3.77 8.61
N THR A 102 -26.38 4.13 9.16
CA THR A 102 -25.09 3.62 8.70
C THR A 102 -24.62 2.56 9.67
N VAL A 103 -24.31 1.38 9.15
CA VAL A 103 -23.74 0.27 9.90
C VAL A 103 -22.33 0.00 9.42
N THR A 104 -21.45 -0.40 10.33
CA THR A 104 -20.03 -0.61 10.06
C THR A 104 -19.70 -2.09 10.15
N PHE A 105 -19.07 -2.61 9.10
CA PHE A 105 -18.41 -3.91 9.09
C PHE A 105 -16.94 -3.71 9.47
N GLU A 106 -16.50 -4.38 10.53
CA GLU A 106 -15.13 -4.28 11.04
C GLU A 106 -14.29 -5.50 10.64
N ASN A 107 -12.97 -5.41 10.83
CA ASN A 107 -12.01 -6.50 10.63
C ASN A 107 -11.88 -6.96 9.17
N TRP A 108 -12.17 -6.09 8.20
CA TRP A 108 -11.81 -6.38 6.81
C TRP A 108 -10.30 -6.24 6.62
N LYS A 109 -9.61 -7.36 6.37
CA LYS A 109 -8.15 -7.42 6.27
C LYS A 109 -7.72 -7.94 4.88
N PRO A 110 -7.74 -7.09 3.85
CA PRO A 110 -7.20 -7.46 2.54
C PRO A 110 -5.68 -7.67 2.62
N ILE A 111 -5.17 -8.63 1.86
CA ILE A 111 -3.74 -8.96 1.82
C ILE A 111 -3.13 -8.33 0.58
N GLY A 112 -1.95 -7.71 0.75
CA GLY A 112 -1.17 -7.18 -0.36
C GLY A 112 0.32 -7.16 -0.05
N ASP A 113 1.12 -6.97 -1.10
CA ASP A 113 2.58 -6.97 -1.04
C ASP A 113 3.13 -5.56 -0.86
N ASP A 114 4.36 -5.47 -0.34
CA ASP A 114 5.12 -4.22 -0.38
C ASP A 114 5.32 -3.74 -1.83
N CYS A 115 5.23 -2.41 -2.00
CA CYS A 115 5.42 -1.70 -3.24
C CYS A 115 6.90 -1.61 -3.66
N LEU A 116 7.84 -1.76 -2.73
CA LEU A 116 9.28 -1.66 -3.01
C LEU A 116 9.98 -2.99 -2.75
N LYS A 117 10.12 -3.81 -3.79
CA LYS A 117 10.84 -5.08 -3.66
C LYS A 117 12.33 -4.88 -3.90
N THR A 118 13.17 -5.43 -3.03
CA THR A 118 14.63 -5.45 -3.23
C THR A 118 15.08 -6.87 -3.59
N THR A 119 15.85 -7.01 -4.68
CA THR A 119 16.51 -8.28 -5.05
C THR A 119 17.93 -7.98 -5.50
N ASP A 120 18.92 -8.64 -4.90
CA ASP A 120 20.35 -8.40 -5.17
C ASP A 120 20.76 -6.92 -5.06
N ASN A 121 20.23 -6.19 -4.06
CA ASN A 121 20.40 -4.74 -3.87
C ASN A 121 19.85 -3.86 -5.02
N ILE A 122 18.99 -4.42 -5.88
CA ILE A 122 18.27 -3.69 -6.91
C ILE A 122 16.83 -3.51 -6.46
N CYS A 123 16.37 -2.27 -6.43
CA CYS A 123 15.00 -1.93 -6.09
C CYS A 123 14.08 -1.97 -7.30
N TYR A 124 12.90 -2.56 -7.09
CA TYR A 124 11.82 -2.67 -8.04
C TYR A 124 10.55 -2.10 -7.41
N PHE A 125 10.11 -0.95 -7.93
CA PHE A 125 8.86 -0.36 -7.51
C PHE A 125 7.71 -0.87 -8.37
N ASN A 126 6.59 -1.17 -7.71
CA ASN A 126 5.29 -1.23 -8.35
C ASN A 126 4.22 -0.73 -7.36
N TRP A 127 3.21 -0.05 -7.87
CA TRP A 127 2.05 0.29 -7.05
C TRP A 127 1.38 -0.99 -6.55
N SER A 128 1.20 -1.09 -5.24
CA SER A 128 0.51 -2.20 -4.60
C SER A 128 -0.87 -1.72 -4.16
N PHE A 129 -1.88 -2.07 -4.95
CA PHE A 129 -3.28 -1.76 -4.69
C PHE A 129 -4.19 -2.80 -5.35
N ARG A 130 -5.43 -2.87 -4.87
CA ARG A 130 -6.49 -3.67 -5.48
C ARG A 130 -7.84 -2.98 -5.30
N ASP A 131 -8.60 -2.98 -6.38
CA ASP A 131 -9.99 -2.53 -6.39
C ASP A 131 -10.88 -3.74 -6.08
N TYR A 132 -11.77 -3.59 -5.10
CA TYR A 132 -12.66 -4.66 -4.65
C TYR A 132 -14.08 -4.40 -5.14
N ASN A 133 -14.77 -5.46 -5.55
CA ASN A 133 -16.19 -5.40 -5.84
C ASN A 133 -16.93 -5.60 -4.52
N VAL A 134 -17.65 -4.58 -4.05
CA VAL A 134 -18.35 -4.67 -2.77
C VAL A 134 -19.86 -4.61 -3.02
N THR A 135 -20.55 -5.67 -2.63
CA THR A 135 -22.01 -5.78 -2.74
C THR A 135 -22.59 -5.79 -1.34
N ALA A 136 -23.58 -4.94 -1.10
CA ALA A 136 -24.39 -5.02 0.10
C ALA A 136 -25.85 -5.30 -0.28
N VAL A 137 -26.57 -6.01 0.59
CA VAL A 137 -27.99 -6.37 0.41
C VAL A 137 -28.76 -6.06 1.69
N ALA A 138 -29.59 -5.02 1.64
CA ALA A 138 -30.50 -4.65 2.72
C ALA A 138 -31.63 -5.68 2.84
N ASP A 139 -32.10 -5.94 4.06
CA ASP A 139 -33.07 -7.01 4.33
C ASP A 139 -32.74 -8.34 3.63
N CYS A 140 -31.50 -8.79 3.78
CA CYS A 140 -30.98 -10.00 3.12
C CYS A 140 -31.72 -11.31 3.47
N ASP A 141 -32.57 -11.29 4.50
CA ASP A 141 -33.42 -12.41 4.90
C ASP A 141 -34.87 -12.29 4.34
N ASN A 142 -35.17 -11.19 3.64
CA ASN A 142 -36.46 -10.89 3.03
C ASN A 142 -37.62 -10.92 4.07
N GLU A 143 -37.38 -10.35 5.25
CA GLU A 143 -38.32 -10.36 6.39
C GLU A 143 -39.22 -9.11 6.44
N VAL A 144 -38.82 -8.03 5.79
CA VAL A 144 -39.59 -6.80 5.62
C VAL A 144 -40.26 -6.86 4.26
N ALA A 145 -41.59 -6.78 4.22
CA ALA A 145 -42.30 -6.65 2.94
C ALA A 145 -42.20 -5.20 2.47
N GLU A 146 -41.66 -5.00 1.28
CA GLU A 146 -41.32 -3.70 0.72
C GLU A 146 -42.11 -3.37 -0.54
N THR A 147 -42.15 -2.08 -0.90
CA THR A 147 -42.77 -1.66 -2.17
C THR A 147 -42.03 -2.22 -3.39
N ASN A 148 -40.74 -2.54 -3.24
CA ASN A 148 -39.89 -3.12 -4.26
C ASN A 148 -38.83 -4.00 -3.59
N GLU A 149 -38.79 -5.29 -3.93
CA GLU A 149 -37.84 -6.26 -3.36
C GLU A 149 -36.55 -6.39 -4.20
N THR A 150 -36.40 -5.56 -5.24
CA THR A 150 -35.32 -5.69 -6.25
C THR A 150 -34.29 -4.57 -6.20
N ASN A 151 -34.46 -3.59 -5.32
CA ASN A 151 -33.58 -2.42 -5.13
C ASN A 151 -32.86 -2.42 -3.78
N ASN A 152 -32.94 -3.52 -3.04
CA ASN A 152 -32.26 -3.74 -1.77
C ASN A 152 -30.75 -3.96 -1.93
N GLU A 153 -30.29 -4.28 -3.14
CA GLU A 153 -28.90 -4.59 -3.46
C GLU A 153 -28.18 -3.42 -4.12
N MET A 154 -26.96 -3.16 -3.68
CA MET A 154 -26.04 -2.21 -4.33
C MET A 154 -24.66 -2.85 -4.50
N LEU A 155 -24.15 -2.82 -5.73
CA LEU A 155 -22.77 -3.16 -6.07
C LEU A 155 -21.97 -1.88 -6.30
N VAL A 156 -20.83 -1.74 -5.62
CA VAL A 156 -19.85 -0.68 -5.83
C VAL A 156 -18.59 -1.24 -6.47
N LEU A 157 -18.27 -0.69 -7.65
CA LEU A 157 -17.04 -0.94 -8.42
C LEU A 157 -16.12 0.29 -8.44
N ASP A 158 -16.47 1.33 -7.70
CA ASP A 158 -15.77 2.61 -7.69
C ASP A 158 -14.49 2.52 -6.86
N PRO A 159 -13.29 2.65 -7.48
CA PRO A 159 -12.03 2.57 -6.76
C PRO A 159 -11.87 3.62 -5.65
N GLU A 160 -12.53 4.78 -5.75
CA GLU A 160 -12.47 5.80 -4.70
C GLU A 160 -13.16 5.34 -3.40
N LYS A 161 -14.01 4.32 -3.47
CA LYS A 161 -14.79 3.81 -2.34
C LYS A 161 -14.33 2.46 -1.83
N THR A 162 -13.72 1.63 -2.67
CA THR A 162 -13.43 0.22 -2.35
C THR A 162 -11.99 -0.20 -2.60
N ARG A 163 -11.09 0.71 -2.98
CA ARG A 163 -9.67 0.40 -3.16
C ARG A 163 -8.97 0.18 -1.82
N ALA A 164 -8.21 -0.90 -1.74
CA ALA A 164 -7.19 -1.07 -0.72
C ALA A 164 -5.79 -0.89 -1.32
N CYS A 165 -4.89 -0.27 -0.56
CA CYS A 165 -3.52 0.04 -0.98
C CYS A 165 -2.51 -0.45 0.06
N TYR A 166 -1.25 -0.58 -0.34
CA TYR A 166 -0.17 -0.76 0.62
C TYR A 166 0.05 0.51 1.43
N ASN A 167 0.40 0.37 2.70
CA ASN A 167 0.78 1.49 3.56
C ASN A 167 2.29 1.47 3.81
N GLY A 168 3.05 2.17 2.97
CA GLY A 168 4.52 2.28 3.06
C GLY A 168 5.05 3.11 4.24
N TYR A 169 4.21 3.43 5.23
CA TYR A 169 4.65 4.03 6.50
C TYR A 169 4.71 3.02 7.64
N MET A 170 4.61 1.72 7.34
CA MET A 170 4.51 0.68 8.36
C MET A 170 5.84 0.12 8.85
N ALA A 171 6.98 0.44 8.21
CA ALA A 171 8.31 -0.11 8.54
C ALA A 171 8.22 -1.63 8.73
N ASP A 172 7.73 -2.28 7.67
CA ASP A 172 7.22 -3.65 7.63
C ASP A 172 8.30 -4.72 7.50
N GLU A 173 9.54 -4.31 7.26
CA GLU A 173 10.69 -5.21 7.29
C GLU A 173 11.03 -5.63 8.73
N PRO A 174 11.07 -6.93 9.05
CA PRO A 174 11.36 -7.39 10.40
C PRO A 174 12.77 -7.01 10.83
N LEU A 175 12.92 -6.67 12.11
CA LEU A 175 14.24 -6.43 12.71
C LEU A 175 15.12 -7.69 12.59
N GLU A 176 16.24 -7.56 11.89
CA GLU A 176 17.25 -8.62 11.79
C GLU A 176 18.25 -8.53 12.95
N ASN A 177 18.59 -9.68 13.52
CA ASN A 177 19.65 -9.77 14.52
C ASN A 177 21.01 -9.98 13.84
N VAL A 178 21.85 -8.95 13.86
CA VAL A 178 23.20 -8.99 13.30
C VAL A 178 24.18 -9.80 14.16
N ALA A 179 24.04 -9.69 15.47
CA ALA A 179 24.87 -10.38 16.46
C ALA A 179 24.17 -10.40 17.82
N HIS A 180 24.09 -11.58 18.45
CA HIS A 180 23.55 -11.74 19.79
C HIS A 180 24.38 -12.73 20.60
N GLY A 181 24.87 -12.29 21.76
CA GLY A 181 25.68 -13.13 22.64
C GLY A 181 27.04 -13.54 22.06
N THR A 182 27.45 -12.97 20.93
CA THR A 182 28.71 -13.26 20.23
C THR A 182 29.72 -12.12 20.30
N LEU A 183 29.26 -10.90 20.56
CA LEU A 183 30.10 -9.71 20.72
C LEU A 183 30.17 -9.35 22.20
N HIS A 184 31.38 -9.38 22.75
CA HIS A 184 31.69 -8.83 24.05
C HIS A 184 32.61 -7.61 23.86
N GLY A 185 32.65 -6.72 24.84
CA GLY A 185 33.48 -5.51 24.76
C GLY A 185 32.70 -4.20 24.82
N ALA A 186 33.41 -3.10 24.57
CA ALA A 186 32.87 -1.75 24.61
C ALA A 186 32.41 -1.29 23.22
N LEU A 187 31.37 -0.46 23.19
CA LEU A 187 30.81 0.14 21.98
C LEU A 187 31.28 1.59 21.84
N LEU A 188 31.80 1.93 20.67
CA LEU A 188 32.04 3.29 20.23
C LEU A 188 31.10 3.59 19.05
N PHE A 189 30.35 4.68 19.15
CA PHE A 189 29.56 5.21 18.03
C PHE A 189 29.96 6.66 17.77
N THR A 190 30.22 7.00 16.51
CA THR A 190 30.58 8.36 16.10
C THR A 190 30.14 8.65 14.68
N THR A 191 29.76 9.89 14.41
CA THR A 191 29.52 10.41 13.06
C THR A 191 30.69 11.23 12.52
N GLY A 192 31.80 11.29 13.27
CA GLY A 192 32.94 12.13 12.93
C GLY A 192 32.55 13.61 12.85
N ASP A 193 33.09 14.31 11.85
CA ASP A 193 32.68 15.66 11.46
C ASP A 193 31.51 15.69 10.45
N GLY A 194 30.85 14.55 10.25
CA GLY A 194 29.82 14.36 9.24
C GLY A 194 28.61 15.27 9.47
N VAL A 195 28.03 15.74 8.36
CA VAL A 195 26.82 16.57 8.35
C VAL A 195 25.82 16.04 7.34
N TYR A 196 24.53 16.32 7.54
CA TYR A 196 23.51 16.04 6.55
C TYR A 196 23.89 16.68 5.20
N SER A 197 23.89 15.88 4.14
CA SER A 197 24.37 16.29 2.82
C SER A 197 23.45 15.75 1.73
N CYS A 198 23.30 16.49 0.64
CA CYS A 198 22.57 16.03 -0.54
C CYS A 198 23.53 15.94 -1.73
N LEU A 199 23.54 14.78 -2.37
CA LEU A 199 24.37 14.49 -3.53
C LEU A 199 23.50 14.61 -4.78
N TYR A 200 23.34 15.83 -5.29
CA TYR A 200 22.37 16.20 -6.32
C TYR A 200 22.72 15.70 -7.73
N SER A 201 24.00 15.45 -8.00
CA SER A 201 24.50 15.01 -9.30
C SER A 201 25.34 13.75 -9.17
N VAL A 202 25.30 12.92 -10.21
CA VAL A 202 26.21 11.78 -10.33
C VAL A 202 27.65 12.29 -10.27
N GLY A 203 28.45 11.70 -9.39
CA GLY A 203 29.81 12.13 -9.11
C GLY A 203 29.97 13.06 -7.89
N ASP A 204 28.88 13.61 -7.35
CA ASP A 204 28.91 14.36 -6.09
C ASP A 204 29.41 13.46 -4.95
N THR A 205 30.13 14.07 -4.01
CA THR A 205 30.74 13.35 -2.88
C THR A 205 30.45 14.05 -1.56
N GLN A 206 30.28 13.25 -0.52
CA GLN A 206 30.32 13.65 0.88
C GLN A 206 31.58 13.03 1.48
N VAL A 207 32.45 13.88 2.03
CA VAL A 207 33.67 13.45 2.73
C VAL A 207 33.45 13.66 4.22
N THR A 208 33.82 12.68 5.03
CA THR A 208 33.66 12.70 6.49
C THR A 208 34.91 12.17 7.15
N ASN A 209 35.44 12.90 8.13
CA ASN A 209 36.63 12.57 8.89
C ASN A 209 36.25 12.06 10.28
N TYR A 210 36.94 11.03 10.73
CA TYR A 210 36.73 10.37 12.02
C TYR A 210 38.05 10.30 12.76
N ASP A 211 38.10 10.95 13.92
CA ASP A 211 39.18 10.75 14.88
C ASP A 211 38.75 9.70 15.90
N ILE A 212 39.25 8.48 15.74
CA ILE A 212 38.93 7.33 16.60
C ILE A 212 40.02 7.20 17.66
N SER A 213 39.60 7.14 18.92
CA SER A 213 40.47 6.90 20.08
C SER A 213 40.02 5.66 20.83
N LEU A 214 40.87 4.64 20.82
CA LEU A 214 40.69 3.37 21.52
C LEU A 214 41.80 3.18 22.58
N PRO A 215 41.55 2.38 23.63
CA PRO A 215 42.58 1.92 24.56
C PRO A 215 43.76 1.24 23.85
N GLU A 216 44.97 1.31 24.43
CA GLU A 216 46.20 0.82 23.77
C GLU A 216 46.18 -0.70 23.48
N THR A 217 45.50 -1.48 24.32
CA THR A 217 45.36 -2.94 24.14
C THR A 217 44.09 -3.33 23.39
N ALA A 218 43.29 -2.36 22.96
CA ALA A 218 42.00 -2.62 22.34
C ALA A 218 42.16 -3.34 21.00
N THR A 219 41.43 -4.43 20.83
CA THR A 219 41.27 -5.13 19.56
C THR A 219 39.88 -4.87 19.02
N VAL A 220 39.80 -4.33 17.80
CA VAL A 220 38.52 -4.12 17.11
C VAL A 220 37.96 -5.46 16.66
N ILE A 221 36.75 -5.78 17.12
CA ILE A 221 36.05 -7.04 16.82
C ILE A 221 35.03 -6.85 15.69
N LEU A 222 34.39 -5.67 15.65
CA LEU A 222 33.44 -5.29 14.62
C LEU A 222 33.56 -3.78 14.39
N ALA A 223 33.48 -3.36 13.13
CA ALA A 223 33.24 -1.98 12.79
C ALA A 223 32.33 -1.92 11.56
N ASP A 224 31.18 -1.26 11.69
CA ASP A 224 30.19 -1.07 10.63
C ASP A 224 29.96 0.42 10.40
N LEU A 225 29.99 0.84 9.13
CA LEU A 225 29.56 2.15 8.70
C LEU A 225 28.10 2.08 8.26
N ASN A 226 27.26 2.93 8.84
CA ASN A 226 25.86 3.11 8.47
C ASN A 226 25.71 4.41 7.67
N VAL A 227 25.23 4.30 6.43
CA VAL A 227 24.92 5.41 5.55
C VAL A 227 23.40 5.47 5.38
N TYR A 228 22.75 6.22 6.26
CA TYR A 228 21.33 6.50 6.15
C TYR A 228 21.06 7.45 5.00
N TYR A 229 20.09 7.13 4.16
CA TYR A 229 19.70 7.95 3.03
C TYR A 229 18.20 8.21 3.00
N LYS A 230 17.82 9.29 2.31
CA LYS A 230 16.43 9.62 2.00
C LYS A 230 16.34 10.45 0.73
N MET A 231 15.10 10.68 0.29
CA MET A 231 14.77 11.63 -0.79
C MET A 231 15.48 11.27 -2.10
N THR A 232 15.36 10.02 -2.52
CA THR A 232 15.81 9.64 -3.85
C THR A 232 14.98 10.33 -4.93
N GLU A 233 15.62 10.77 -6.00
CA GLU A 233 14.97 11.21 -7.23
C GLU A 233 15.66 10.60 -8.47
N PRO A 234 14.92 10.24 -9.56
CA PRO A 234 13.47 10.19 -9.62
C PRO A 234 12.90 9.25 -8.55
N PHE A 235 11.64 9.49 -8.19
CA PHE A 235 10.87 8.59 -7.34
C PHE A 235 10.96 7.17 -7.89
N GLU A 236 10.71 6.16 -7.03
CA GLU A 236 10.66 4.75 -7.43
C GLU A 236 12.03 4.04 -7.61
N ALA A 237 13.13 4.66 -7.17
CA ALA A 237 14.47 4.06 -7.21
C ALA A 237 15.24 4.23 -5.90
N CYS A 238 16.10 3.26 -5.61
CA CYS A 238 17.09 3.31 -4.54
C CYS A 238 18.40 3.95 -5.04
N PRO A 239 19.22 4.53 -4.16
CA PRO A 239 20.46 5.16 -4.56
C PRO A 239 21.53 4.11 -4.87
N GLU A 240 22.46 4.47 -5.75
CA GLU A 240 23.71 3.72 -5.93
C GLU A 240 24.85 4.54 -5.33
N MET A 241 25.56 3.94 -4.37
CA MET A 241 26.63 4.58 -3.62
C MET A 241 27.94 3.82 -3.82
N GLU A 242 29.00 4.55 -4.20
CA GLU A 242 30.37 4.06 -4.01
C GLU A 242 30.88 4.67 -2.71
N VAL A 243 31.24 3.81 -1.77
CA VAL A 243 31.79 4.24 -0.49
C VAL A 243 33.24 3.78 -0.41
N SER A 244 34.11 4.68 0.01
CA SER A 244 35.51 4.38 0.25
C SER A 244 35.96 4.85 1.63
N ILE A 245 36.95 4.17 2.18
CA ILE A 245 37.67 4.56 3.39
C ILE A 245 39.15 4.77 3.08
N GLU A 246 39.68 5.89 3.56
CA GLU A 246 41.11 6.16 3.61
C GLU A 246 41.60 6.01 5.05
N ASN A 247 42.70 5.28 5.19
CA ASN A 247 43.43 5.12 6.44
C ASN A 247 44.94 5.26 6.15
N ARG A 248 45.78 5.03 7.17
CA ARG A 248 47.25 5.11 7.03
C ARG A 248 47.86 4.20 5.95
N THR A 249 47.18 3.14 5.52
CA THR A 249 47.70 2.17 4.53
C THR A 249 47.22 2.47 3.12
N GLY A 250 46.19 3.30 2.94
CA GLY A 250 45.70 3.75 1.64
C GLY A 250 44.20 3.97 1.61
N THR A 251 43.66 4.10 0.40
CA THR A 251 42.22 4.26 0.12
C THR A 251 41.64 2.97 -0.43
N TYR A 252 40.50 2.55 0.10
CA TYR A 252 39.84 1.28 -0.24
C TYR A 252 38.37 1.53 -0.56
N VAL A 253 37.89 1.01 -1.69
CA VAL A 253 36.45 0.98 -2.00
C VAL A 253 35.82 -0.19 -1.26
N LEU A 254 34.70 0.07 -0.60
CA LEU A 254 34.01 -0.88 0.26
C LEU A 254 32.83 -1.52 -0.48
N PRO A 255 32.71 -2.86 -0.45
CA PRO A 255 31.49 -3.51 -0.91
C PRO A 255 30.34 -3.20 0.05
N LEU A 256 29.13 -3.07 -0.51
CA LEU A 256 27.91 -3.00 0.28
C LEU A 256 27.70 -4.34 1.00
N GLU A 257 27.66 -4.31 2.33
CA GLU A 257 27.48 -5.50 3.17
C GLU A 257 26.00 -5.84 3.31
N ARG A 258 25.19 -4.83 3.66
CA ARG A 258 23.73 -4.94 3.83
C ARG A 258 23.03 -3.67 3.40
N ALA A 259 21.80 -3.82 2.94
CA ALA A 259 20.92 -2.71 2.61
C ALA A 259 19.56 -2.92 3.24
N TYR A 260 19.02 -1.84 3.80
CA TYR A 260 17.61 -1.71 4.10
C TYR A 260 17.07 -0.57 3.24
N ASN A 261 15.99 -0.86 2.51
CA ASN A 261 15.31 0.07 1.63
C ASN A 261 13.82 0.03 1.95
N ASP A 262 13.19 1.19 2.03
CA ASP A 262 11.76 1.33 2.25
C ASP A 262 11.29 2.59 1.48
N MET A 263 9.99 2.71 1.29
CA MET A 263 9.38 3.82 0.59
C MET A 263 7.97 4.08 1.08
N ASN A 264 7.66 5.36 1.20
CA ASN A 264 6.38 5.86 1.68
C ASN A 264 5.21 5.73 0.68
N CYS A 265 5.21 4.70 -0.16
CA CYS A 265 4.16 4.46 -1.14
C CYS A 265 2.79 4.29 -0.45
N THR A 266 1.75 4.82 -1.09
CA THR A 266 0.36 4.62 -0.67
C THR A 266 -0.48 4.23 -1.90
N CYS A 267 -1.65 4.82 -2.10
CA CYS A 267 -2.43 4.62 -3.32
C CYS A 267 -1.81 5.33 -4.54
N PRO A 268 -2.08 4.83 -5.76
CA PRO A 268 -1.67 5.49 -6.99
C PRO A 268 -2.06 6.98 -7.01
N GLY A 269 -1.10 7.83 -7.38
CA GLY A 269 -1.26 9.29 -7.37
C GLY A 269 -0.72 9.98 -6.12
N ALA A 270 -0.19 9.22 -5.15
CA ALA A 270 0.50 9.80 -3.99
C ALA A 270 1.70 10.66 -4.42
N SER A 271 1.86 11.80 -3.74
CA SER A 271 3.01 12.68 -3.95
C SER A 271 4.20 12.23 -3.10
N ARG A 272 5.43 12.51 -3.58
CA ARG A 272 6.69 12.33 -2.83
C ARG A 272 6.99 10.86 -2.48
N VAL A 273 6.82 9.96 -3.43
CA VAL A 273 7.13 8.53 -3.30
C VAL A 273 8.65 8.32 -3.41
N SER A 274 9.37 8.75 -2.38
CA SER A 274 10.84 8.68 -2.33
C SER A 274 11.29 7.51 -1.47
N ALA A 275 12.29 6.78 -1.95
CA ALA A 275 12.91 5.75 -1.14
C ALA A 275 13.76 6.38 -0.03
N TRP A 276 13.88 5.64 1.06
CA TRP A 276 14.72 5.92 2.21
C TRP A 276 15.27 4.60 2.75
N GLY A 277 16.33 4.65 3.53
CA GLY A 277 16.98 3.41 3.93
C GLY A 277 18.32 3.61 4.63
N ASN A 278 19.04 2.49 4.78
CA ASN A 278 20.35 2.44 5.39
C ASN A 278 21.25 1.42 4.66
N TYR A 279 22.41 1.88 4.20
CA TYR A 279 23.43 1.02 3.63
C TYR A 279 24.56 0.80 4.63
N VAL A 280 24.89 -0.46 4.87
CA VAL A 280 25.91 -0.87 5.83
C VAL A 280 27.15 -1.36 5.11
N TYR A 281 28.32 -0.91 5.55
CA TYR A 281 29.63 -1.32 5.01
C TYR A 281 30.53 -1.82 6.14
N ASN A 282 31.21 -2.93 5.91
CA ASN A 282 32.12 -3.52 6.89
C ASN A 282 33.48 -2.78 6.91
N LEU A 283 33.80 -2.18 8.05
CA LEU A 283 35.04 -1.45 8.32
C LEU A 283 36.04 -2.22 9.19
N THR A 284 35.71 -3.43 9.66
CA THR A 284 36.48 -4.17 10.68
C THR A 284 37.94 -4.36 10.29
N GLY A 285 38.22 -4.64 9.00
CA GLY A 285 39.58 -4.79 8.49
C GLY A 285 40.34 -3.49 8.26
N TYR A 286 39.66 -2.34 8.31
CA TYR A 286 40.21 -1.04 7.95
C TYR A 286 40.47 -0.15 9.16
N ILE A 287 39.71 -0.34 10.25
CA ILE A 287 39.90 0.32 11.55
C ILE A 287 40.54 -0.68 12.51
N THR A 288 41.86 -0.58 12.68
CA THR A 288 42.66 -1.50 13.51
C THR A 288 43.11 -0.92 14.84
N GLY A 289 42.75 0.33 15.14
CA GLY A 289 43.18 1.02 16.35
C GLY A 289 42.81 2.51 16.32
N SER A 290 43.43 3.27 17.22
CA SER A 290 43.31 4.73 17.24
C SER A 290 43.92 5.36 15.98
N GLY A 291 43.28 6.42 15.49
CA GLY A 291 43.77 7.17 14.33
C GLY A 291 42.69 8.02 13.67
N THR A 292 43.10 8.70 12.59
CA THR A 292 42.21 9.46 11.72
C THR A 292 41.85 8.62 10.49
N TYR A 293 40.57 8.58 10.18
CA TYR A 293 39.99 7.86 9.05
C TYR A 293 39.12 8.81 8.23
N THR A 294 39.14 8.70 6.92
CA THR A 294 38.29 9.51 6.04
C THR A 294 37.39 8.60 5.22
N VAL A 295 36.07 8.78 5.34
CA VAL A 295 35.08 8.10 4.50
C VAL A 295 34.60 9.04 3.42
N THR A 296 34.53 8.55 2.19
CA THR A 296 33.88 9.27 1.08
C THR A 296 32.68 8.48 0.61
N VAL A 297 31.50 9.09 0.67
CA VAL A 297 30.27 8.59 0.03
C VAL A 297 30.11 9.31 -1.30
N LYS A 298 30.03 8.58 -2.40
CA LYS A 298 29.90 9.12 -3.76
C LYS A 298 28.61 8.68 -4.40
N ASN A 299 27.89 9.64 -4.99
CA ASN A 299 26.73 9.34 -5.82
C ASN A 299 27.20 8.67 -7.12
N LYS A 300 26.81 7.40 -7.31
CA LYS A 300 27.08 6.59 -8.49
C LYS A 300 25.82 6.19 -9.24
N CYS A 301 24.69 6.83 -8.95
CA CYS A 301 23.43 6.48 -9.57
C CYS A 301 23.52 6.40 -11.10
N THR A 302 22.94 5.35 -11.66
CA THR A 302 22.68 5.23 -13.11
C THR A 302 21.34 5.88 -13.47
N GLU A 303 20.92 5.93 -14.73
CA GLU A 303 19.71 6.66 -15.18
C GLU A 303 18.42 6.45 -14.35
N LYS A 304 18.32 5.35 -13.60
CA LYS A 304 17.20 5.02 -12.70
C LYS A 304 17.15 5.87 -11.43
N SER A 305 18.28 6.35 -10.92
CA SER A 305 18.37 7.26 -9.76
C SER A 305 19.29 8.44 -10.12
N LYS A 306 19.10 9.61 -9.56
CA LYS A 306 19.84 10.83 -9.91
C LYS A 306 20.47 11.47 -8.70
N CYS A 307 19.73 11.54 -7.60
CA CYS A 307 20.20 12.11 -6.37
C CYS A 307 19.59 11.45 -5.15
N PHE A 308 20.22 11.68 -4.01
CA PHE A 308 19.75 11.31 -2.70
C PHE A 308 20.42 12.23 -1.67
N CYS A 309 19.85 12.27 -0.47
CA CYS A 309 20.47 12.91 0.67
C CYS A 309 20.86 11.86 1.70
N THR A 310 21.97 12.09 2.38
CA THR A 310 22.50 11.26 3.45
C THR A 310 22.45 12.00 4.77
N ALA A 311 22.22 11.25 5.86
CA ALA A 311 22.57 11.74 7.19
C ALA A 311 24.11 11.84 7.32
N ALA A 312 24.59 12.28 8.48
CA ALA A 312 26.01 12.09 8.81
C ALA A 312 26.28 10.58 8.89
N PRO A 313 27.18 10.01 8.07
CA PRO A 313 27.48 8.59 8.13
C PRO A 313 28.02 8.23 9.52
N GLY A 314 27.56 7.11 10.07
CA GLY A 314 27.85 6.72 11.46
C GLY A 314 28.66 5.44 11.52
N ILE A 315 29.78 5.45 12.23
CA ILE A 315 30.56 4.25 12.52
C ILE A 315 30.13 3.70 13.88
N ALA A 316 29.65 2.47 13.90
CA ALA A 316 29.45 1.67 15.09
C ALA A 316 30.59 0.65 15.18
N LEU A 317 31.38 0.71 16.26
CA LEU A 317 32.58 -0.09 16.45
C LEU A 317 32.52 -0.78 17.82
N VAL A 318 32.82 -2.07 17.84
CA VAL A 318 32.94 -2.88 19.05
C VAL A 318 34.39 -3.32 19.20
N TYR A 319 34.94 -3.14 20.39
CA TYR A 319 36.31 -3.53 20.71
C TYR A 319 36.41 -4.20 22.08
N GLU A 320 37.39 -5.08 22.23
CA GLU A 320 37.74 -5.77 23.46
C GLU A 320 39.11 -5.35 23.97
N GLU A 321 39.31 -5.39 25.29
CA GLU A 321 40.58 -5.16 25.98
C GLU A 321 41.19 -6.45 26.52
#